data_AF-A0A6M1ZTF0-F1
#
_entry.id   AF-A0A6M1ZTF0-F1
#
_cell.length_a   1.000
_cell.length_b   1.000
_cell.length_c   1.000
_cell.angle_alpha   90.00
_cell.angle_beta   90.00
_cell.angle_gamma   90.00
#
_symmetry.space_group_name_H-M   'P 1'
#
loop_
_entity.id
_entity.type
_entity.pdbx_description
1 polymer ?
#
loop_
_entity_poly.entity_id
_entity_poly.type
_entity_poly.pdbx_seq_one_letter_code
_entity_poly.pdbx_strand_id
1 'polypeptide(L)'
;MTQTTFNAAKPYAIASLATGAIGLGVALTTSVLALKIIGIAAAIIGSVALLGTVICGFVNMGNPVKFKEELPKFVGAMVVSTAAEIIKNIALELISSLLDQALGRQSVRVARI
;
A
#
# COMPACT_ATOMS: atom_id res chain seq x y z
N MET A 1 -8.54 1.91 -35.02
CA MET A 1 -8.25 2.90 -33.97
C MET A 1 -6.89 2.58 -33.37
N THR A 2 -5.91 3.47 -33.46
CA THR A 2 -4.60 3.34 -32.80
C THR A 2 -4.80 3.40 -31.29
N GLN A 3 -4.50 2.32 -30.58
CA GLN A 3 -4.59 2.29 -29.12
C GLN A 3 -3.53 3.24 -28.54
N THR A 4 -3.93 4.19 -27.71
CA THR A 4 -2.99 5.06 -26.98
C THR A 4 -2.64 4.43 -25.63
N THR A 5 -1.49 4.76 -25.05
CA THR A 5 -1.13 4.34 -23.68
C THR A 5 -2.19 4.78 -22.67
N PHE A 6 -2.79 5.95 -22.86
CA PHE A 6 -3.91 6.43 -22.04
C PHE A 6 -5.13 5.49 -22.10
N ASN A 7 -5.56 5.11 -23.31
CA ASN A 7 -6.68 4.18 -23.50
C ASN A 7 -6.36 2.78 -22.96
N ALA A 8 -5.09 2.37 -23.02
CA ALA A 8 -4.64 1.12 -22.42
C ALA A 8 -4.61 1.18 -20.88
N ALA A 9 -4.23 2.32 -20.27
CA ALA A 9 -4.12 2.50 -18.82
C ALA A 9 -5.47 2.69 -18.12
N LYS A 10 -6.44 3.32 -18.79
CA LYS A 10 -7.77 3.64 -18.24
C LYS A 10 -8.45 2.47 -17.48
N PRO A 11 -8.61 1.25 -18.05
CA PRO A 11 -9.27 0.16 -17.32
C PRO A 11 -8.53 -0.25 -16.05
N TYR A 12 -7.18 -0.22 -16.05
CA TYR A 12 -6.37 -0.55 -14.88
C TYR A 12 -6.47 0.52 -13.78
N ALA A 13 -6.50 1.79 -14.18
CA ALA A 13 -6.70 2.89 -13.23
C ALA A 13 -8.08 2.83 -12.57
N ILE A 14 -9.13 2.55 -13.35
CA ILE A 14 -10.49 2.37 -12.82
C ILE A 14 -10.55 1.17 -11.87
N ALA A 15 -10.00 0.02 -12.28
CA ALA A 15 -9.99 -1.18 -11.43
C ALA A 15 -9.24 -0.93 -10.11
N SER A 16 -8.07 -0.30 -10.17
CA SER A 16 -7.25 0.03 -9.00
C SER A 16 -7.97 0.98 -8.05
N LEU A 17 -8.62 2.02 -8.59
CA LEU A 17 -9.41 2.97 -7.80
C LEU A 17 -10.63 2.27 -7.16
N ALA A 18 -11.33 1.42 -7.91
CA ALA A 18 -12.47 0.67 -7.40
C ALA A 18 -12.07 -0.28 -6.27
N THR A 19 -10.97 -1.03 -6.43
CA THR A 19 -10.41 -1.87 -5.36
C THR A 19 -10.08 -1.03 -4.12
N GLY A 20 -9.48 0.14 -4.31
CA GLY A 20 -9.16 1.07 -3.23
C GLY A 20 -10.41 1.53 -2.46
N ALA A 21 -11.42 2.00 -3.18
CA ALA A 21 -12.67 2.50 -2.62
C ALA A 21 -13.48 1.40 -1.93
N ILE A 22 -13.55 0.20 -2.50
CA ILE A 22 -14.23 -0.96 -1.90
C ILE A 22 -13.51 -1.35 -0.60
N GLY A 23 -12.17 -1.45 -0.62
CA GLY A 23 -11.38 -1.77 0.57
C GLY A 23 -11.63 -0.78 1.70
N LEU A 24 -11.62 0.52 1.39
CA LEU A 24 -11.93 1.57 2.35
C LEU A 24 -13.37 1.44 2.88
N GLY A 25 -14.33 1.20 1.99
CA GLY A 25 -15.73 0.98 2.37
C GLY A 25 -15.89 -0.18 3.35
N VAL A 26 -15.24 -1.32 3.08
CA VAL A 26 -15.23 -2.48 4.00
C VAL A 26 -14.61 -2.11 5.33
N ALA A 27 -13.45 -1.44 5.33
CA ALA A 27 -12.75 -1.06 6.56
C ALA A 27 -13.58 -0.12 7.47
N LEU A 28 -14.34 0.78 6.88
CA LEU A 28 -15.17 1.75 7.60
C LEU A 28 -16.50 1.19 8.09
N THR A 29 -17.08 0.22 7.37
CA THR A 29 -18.45 -0.26 7.64
C THR A 29 -18.50 -1.55 8.47
N THR A 30 -17.44 -2.34 8.48
CA THR A 30 -17.40 -3.61 9.23
C THR A 30 -16.97 -3.43 10.69
N SER A 31 -17.55 -4.21 11.61
CA SER A 31 -17.11 -4.31 13.00
C SER A 31 -16.11 -5.44 13.24
N VAL A 32 -15.96 -6.35 12.28
CA VAL A 32 -15.10 -7.54 12.39
C VAL A 32 -13.65 -7.14 12.11
N LEU A 33 -12.77 -7.33 13.10
CA LEU A 33 -11.36 -6.93 13.01
C LEU A 33 -10.64 -7.52 11.78
N ALA A 34 -10.85 -8.80 11.50
CA ALA A 34 -10.26 -9.46 10.32
C ALA A 34 -10.69 -8.80 9.00
N LEU A 35 -11.99 -8.46 8.87
CA LEU A 35 -12.50 -7.77 7.68
C LEU A 35 -11.98 -6.34 7.58
N LYS A 36 -11.77 -5.65 8.71
CA LYS A 36 -11.12 -4.32 8.71
C LYS A 36 -9.71 -4.40 8.15
N ILE A 37 -8.91 -5.37 8.61
CA ILE A 37 -7.52 -5.55 8.15
C ILE A 37 -7.51 -5.85 6.64
N ILE A 38 -8.41 -6.73 6.17
CA ILE A 38 -8.54 -7.04 4.73
C ILE A 38 -8.96 -5.80 3.94
N GLY A 39 -9.91 -5.01 4.45
CA GLY A 39 -10.35 -3.76 3.82
C GLY A 39 -9.23 -2.74 3.70
N ILE A 40 -8.46 -2.53 4.77
CA ILE A 40 -7.28 -1.65 4.77
C ILE A 40 -6.24 -2.15 3.78
N ALA A 41 -5.95 -3.45 3.76
CA ALA A 41 -5.01 -4.03 2.81
C ALA A 41 -5.46 -3.81 1.35
N ALA A 42 -6.74 -4.03 1.05
CA ALA A 42 -7.31 -3.77 -0.28
C ALA A 42 -7.25 -2.27 -0.65
N ALA A 43 -7.50 -1.37 0.32
CA ALA A 43 -7.41 0.08 0.12
C ALA A 43 -5.98 0.51 -0.26
N ILE A 44 -4.98 -0.03 0.43
CA ILE A 44 -3.56 0.23 0.17
C ILE A 44 -3.18 -0.34 -1.21
N ILE A 45 -3.51 -1.60 -1.49
CA ILE A 45 -3.19 -2.25 -2.77
C ILE A 45 -3.80 -1.47 -3.93
N GLY A 46 -5.07 -1.07 -3.85
CA GLY A 46 -5.73 -0.27 -4.89
C GLY A 46 -5.05 1.07 -5.14
N SER A 47 -4.66 1.77 -4.06
CA SER A 47 -3.96 3.06 -4.16
C SER A 47 -2.56 2.93 -4.77
N VAL A 48 -1.80 1.91 -4.35
CA VAL A 48 -0.45 1.64 -4.87
C VAL A 48 -0.51 1.17 -6.32
N ALA A 49 -1.48 0.32 -6.68
CA ALA A 49 -1.67 -0.13 -8.05
C ALA A 49 -2.07 1.02 -8.99
N LEU A 50 -2.84 1.99 -8.50
CA LEU A 50 -3.15 3.21 -9.25
C LEU A 50 -1.88 4.01 -9.54
N LEU A 51 -1.03 4.24 -8.53
CA LEU A 51 0.25 4.92 -8.71
C LEU A 51 1.16 4.16 -9.70
N GLY A 52 1.24 2.82 -9.58
CA GLY A 52 2.01 1.99 -10.49
C GLY A 52 1.51 2.07 -11.94
N THR A 53 0.19 2.12 -12.11
CA THR A 53 -0.46 2.32 -13.42
C THR A 53 -0.10 3.67 -14.02
N VAL A 54 -0.16 4.74 -13.21
CA VAL A 54 0.17 6.10 -13.65
C VAL A 54 1.65 6.21 -14.05
N ILE A 55 2.57 5.74 -13.21
CA ILE A 55 4.02 5.78 -13.48
C ILE A 55 4.35 4.95 -14.73
N CYS A 56 3.84 3.72 -14.84
CA CYS A 56 4.07 2.89 -16.02
C CYS A 56 3.50 3.55 -17.29
N GLY A 57 2.36 4.23 -17.18
CA GLY A 57 1.75 4.98 -18.27
C GLY A 57 2.62 6.14 -18.75
N PHE A 58 3.26 6.87 -17.83
CA PHE A 58 4.22 7.93 -18.17
C PHE A 58 5.49 7.38 -18.82
N VAL A 59 6.09 6.33 -18.25
CA VAL A 59 7.33 5.71 -18.77
C VAL A 59 7.14 5.13 -20.17
N ASN A 60 5.95 4.59 -20.47
CA ASN A 60 5.63 3.96 -21.74
C ASN A 60 4.67 4.80 -22.60
N MET A 61 4.74 6.13 -22.46
CA MET A 61 3.91 7.03 -23.25
C MET A 61 4.15 6.83 -24.75
N GLY A 62 3.07 6.68 -25.51
CA GLY A 62 3.13 6.38 -26.94
C GLY A 62 3.40 4.92 -27.30
N ASN A 63 3.67 4.04 -26.33
CA ASN A 63 3.85 2.61 -26.54
C ASN A 63 2.88 1.77 -25.67
N PRO A 64 1.65 1.52 -26.15
CA PRO A 64 0.62 0.80 -25.39
C PRO A 64 0.94 -0.68 -25.19
N VAL A 65 1.77 -1.28 -26.05
CA VAL A 65 2.16 -2.70 -25.96
C VAL A 65 3.11 -2.87 -24.79
N LYS A 66 4.19 -2.08 -24.79
CA LYS A 66 5.19 -2.10 -23.71
C LYS A 66 4.58 -1.72 -22.36
N PHE A 67 3.60 -0.80 -22.34
CA PHE A 67 2.84 -0.50 -21.13
C PHE A 67 2.20 -1.75 -20.52
N LYS A 68 1.49 -2.57 -21.32
CA LYS A 68 0.81 -3.77 -20.79
C LYS A 68 1.79 -4.83 -20.31
N GLU A 69 2.94 -4.97 -20.97
CA GLU A 69 3.99 -5.92 -20.60
C GLU A 69 4.69 -5.52 -19.30
N GLU A 70 4.93 -4.22 -19.09
CA GLU A 70 5.65 -3.71 -17.93
C GLU A 70 4.74 -3.40 -16.73
N LEU A 71 3.45 -3.16 -16.96
CA LEU A 71 2.50 -2.79 -15.90
C LEU A 71 2.49 -3.75 -14.71
N PRO A 72 2.43 -5.09 -14.88
CA PRO A 72 2.47 -6.02 -13.75
C PRO A 72 3.76 -5.91 -12.93
N LYS A 73 4.89 -5.62 -13.58
CA LYS A 73 6.19 -5.45 -12.91
C LYS A 73 6.20 -4.17 -12.08
N PHE A 74 5.74 -3.06 -12.65
CA PHE A 74 5.64 -1.77 -11.94
C PHE A 74 4.70 -1.85 -10.74
N VAL A 75 3.49 -2.39 -10.93
CA VAL A 75 2.51 -2.54 -9.84
C VAL A 75 3.05 -3.50 -8.77
N GLY A 76 3.60 -4.64 -9.17
CA GLY A 76 4.16 -5.63 -8.24
C GLY A 76 5.31 -5.06 -7.40
N ALA A 77 6.28 -4.39 -8.03
CA ALA A 77 7.41 -3.78 -7.34
C ALA A 77 6.95 -2.71 -6.32
N MET A 78 5.98 -1.87 -6.70
CA MET A 78 5.45 -0.83 -5.82
C MET A 78 4.69 -1.40 -4.63
N VAL A 79 3.86 -2.44 -4.85
CA VAL A 79 3.14 -3.12 -3.76
C VAL A 79 4.11 -3.76 -2.78
N VAL A 80 5.11 -4.48 -3.26
CA VAL A 80 6.14 -5.11 -2.40
C VAL A 80 6.94 -4.07 -1.63
N SER A 81 7.38 -2.99 -2.31
CA SER A 81 8.11 -1.90 -1.66
C SER A 81 7.28 -1.24 -0.57
N THR A 82 6.00 -0.95 -0.85
CA THR A 82 5.10 -0.33 0.13
C THR A 82 4.85 -1.25 1.31
N ALA A 83 4.63 -2.54 1.07
CA ALA A 83 4.46 -3.52 2.13
C ALA A 83 5.71 -3.62 3.02
N ALA A 84 6.90 -3.63 2.42
CA ALA A 84 8.16 -3.65 3.17
C ALA A 84 8.34 -2.39 4.04
N GLU A 85 8.00 -1.20 3.51
CA GLU A 85 8.06 0.05 4.27
C GLU A 85 7.08 0.04 5.46
N ILE A 86 5.86 -0.45 5.26
CA ILE A 86 4.86 -0.60 6.33
C ILE A 86 5.38 -1.54 7.42
N ILE A 87 5.90 -2.71 7.05
CA ILE A 87 6.45 -3.69 8.01
C ILE A 87 7.61 -3.08 8.79
N LYS A 88 8.51 -2.36 8.11
CA LYS A 88 9.64 -1.67 8.74
C LYS A 88 9.16 -0.63 9.75
N ASN A 89 8.17 0.20 9.39
CA ASN A 89 7.63 1.23 10.29
C ASN A 89 6.97 0.62 11.53
N ILE A 90 6.19 -0.47 11.35
CA ILE A 90 5.61 -1.22 12.47
C ILE A 90 6.71 -1.79 13.38
N ALA A 91 7.76 -2.38 12.81
CA ALA A 91 8.86 -2.92 13.59
C ALA A 91 9.59 -1.85 14.42
N LEU A 92 9.83 -0.67 13.82
CA LEU A 92 10.44 0.46 14.52
C LEU A 92 9.58 0.98 15.67
N GLU A 93 8.27 1.06 15.46
CA GLU A 93 7.34 1.52 16.50
C GLU A 93 7.23 0.52 17.66
N LEU A 94 7.24 -0.79 17.36
CA LEU A 94 7.29 -1.85 18.38
C LEU A 94 8.58 -1.82 19.19
N ILE A 95 9.74 -1.67 18.53
CA ILE A 95 11.04 -1.59 19.21
C ILE A 95 11.09 -0.37 20.14
N SER A 96 10.60 0.78 19.67
CA SER A 96 10.57 2.02 20.44
C SER A 96 9.67 1.89 21.68
N SER A 97 8.47 1.30 21.53
CA SER A 97 7.55 1.04 22.64
C SER A 97 8.15 0.09 23.69
N LEU A 98 8.88 -0.94 23.27
CA LEU A 98 9.55 -1.87 24.18
C LEU A 98 10.70 -1.20 24.95
N LEU A 99 11.47 -0.34 24.28
CA LEU A 99 12.54 0.46 24.90
C LEU A 99 11.97 1.41 25.97
N ASP A 100 10.89 2.12 25.66
CA ASP A 100 10.23 3.03 26.60
C ASP A 100 9.72 2.30 27.84
N GLN A 101 9.12 1.12 27.67
CA GLN A 101 8.68 0.28 28.79
C GLN A 101 9.85 -0.22 29.65
N ALA A 102 10.96 -0.60 29.03
CA ALA A 102 12.15 -1.08 29.74
C ALA A 102 12.81 0.04 30.55
N LEU A 103 12.96 1.23 29.96
CA LEU A 103 13.52 2.41 30.60
C LEU A 103 12.61 2.97 31.70
N GLY A 104 11.29 3.00 31.46
CA GLY A 104 10.31 3.37 32.47
C GLY A 104 10.36 2.46 33.70
N ARG A 105 10.50 1.14 33.50
CA ARG A 105 10.68 0.16 34.60
C ARG A 105 12.00 0.32 35.35
N GLN A 106 13.08 0.77 34.69
CA GLN A 106 14.36 1.06 35.35
C GLN A 106 14.26 2.29 36.28
N SER A 107 13.60 3.37 35.86
CA SER A 107 13.47 4.59 36.69
C SER A 107 12.75 4.32 38.03
N VAL A 108 11.71 3.48 38.03
CA VAL A 108 10.93 3.11 39.22
C VAL A 108 11.72 2.21 40.18
N ARG A 109 12.66 1.40 39.67
CA ARG A 109 13.54 0.57 40.51
C ARG A 109 14.63 1.38 41.20
N VAL A 110 15.18 2.40 40.53
CA VAL A 110 16.25 3.24 41.11
C VAL A 110 15.68 4.21 42.15
N ALA A 111 14.45 4.68 42.01
CA ALA A 111 13.80 5.57 42.98
C ALA A 111 13.31 4.89 44.28
N ARG A 112 13.53 3.58 44.46
CA ARG A 112 13.13 2.81 45.66
C ARG A 112 14.30 2.41 46.58
N ILE A 113 15.49 2.97 46.35
CA ILE A 113 16.69 2.77 47.18
C ILE A 113 17.01 4.09 47.86
#